data_AF-A0A4Q3E5T6-F1
#
_entry.id   AF-A0A4Q3E5T6-F1
#
_cell.length_a   1.000
_cell.length_b   1.000
_cell.length_c   1.000
_cell.angle_alpha   90.00
_cell.angle_beta   90.00
_cell.angle_gamma   90.00
#
_symmetry.space_group_name_H-M   'P 1'
#
loop_
_entity.id
_entity.type
_entity.pdbx_description
1 polymer ?
#
loop_
_entity_poly.entity_id
_entity_poly.type
_entity_poly.pdbx_seq_one_letter_code
_entity_poly.pdbx_strand_id
1 'polypeptide(L)'
;AISLKTHAPDLPMINDPSHITGNRDLIGYISQKAFDLDMQGVMIESHIDPSVAWTDAKQQVTPAALVEIINNLTLRKPEVKSAAVNDKLAELRDKIDKIDDLLIQKVAERMTIAEQIGKYKKDNNITILQVNRWEEILKKTTDYGKALKLSPEFTEKLLELVHAESIRRQGLILNAGQDQPKENLTHA
;
A
#
# COMPACT_ATOMS: atom_id res chain seq x y z
N ALA A 1 -10.21 -5.96 3.78
CA ALA A 1 -9.68 -7.32 4.07
C ALA A 1 -8.55 -7.28 5.10
N ILE A 2 -7.39 -6.68 4.78
CA ILE A 2 -6.21 -6.67 5.68
C ILE A 2 -6.55 -6.08 7.06
N SER A 3 -7.12 -4.88 7.11
CA SER A 3 -7.54 -4.25 8.38
C SER A 3 -8.51 -5.13 9.18
N LEU A 4 -9.47 -5.81 8.53
CA LEU A 4 -10.42 -6.69 9.21
C LEU A 4 -9.71 -7.90 9.86
N LYS A 5 -8.78 -8.54 9.14
CA LYS A 5 -7.96 -9.63 9.70
C LYS A 5 -7.07 -9.17 10.85
N THR A 6 -6.56 -7.93 10.81
CA THR A 6 -5.80 -7.36 11.92
C THR A 6 -6.65 -7.26 13.20
N HIS A 7 -7.92 -6.86 13.08
CA HIS A 7 -8.81 -6.67 14.22
C HIS A 7 -9.53 -7.95 14.67
N ALA A 8 -9.76 -8.90 13.76
CA ALA A 8 -10.46 -10.15 14.00
C ALA A 8 -9.76 -11.31 13.26
N PRO A 9 -8.61 -11.80 13.77
CA PRO A 9 -7.76 -12.77 13.07
C PRO A 9 -8.46 -14.13 12.85
N ASP A 10 -9.25 -14.57 13.82
CA ASP A 10 -9.95 -15.85 13.81
C ASP A 10 -11.25 -15.84 13.00
N LEU A 11 -11.72 -14.66 12.56
CA LEU A 11 -12.93 -14.57 11.76
C LEU A 11 -12.68 -15.21 10.38
N PRO A 12 -13.48 -16.23 9.99
CA PRO A 12 -13.39 -16.78 8.65
C PRO A 12 -13.84 -15.74 7.63
N MET A 13 -13.01 -15.51 6.62
CA MET A 13 -13.34 -14.64 5.49
C MET A 13 -13.48 -15.48 4.23
N ILE A 14 -14.63 -15.32 3.56
CA ILE A 14 -14.91 -15.92 2.26
C ILE A 14 -15.01 -14.78 1.24
N ASN A 15 -14.29 -14.92 0.12
CA ASN A 15 -14.31 -13.94 -0.96
C ASN A 15 -15.35 -14.31 -2.01
N ASP A 16 -16.12 -13.35 -2.50
CA ASP A 16 -16.92 -13.53 -3.73
C ASP A 16 -16.17 -12.90 -4.92
N PRO A 17 -15.34 -13.66 -5.65
CA PRO A 17 -14.61 -13.16 -6.82
C PRO A 17 -15.54 -12.80 -8.00
N SER A 18 -16.71 -13.43 -8.09
CA SER A 18 -17.67 -13.20 -9.17
C SER A 18 -18.19 -11.76 -9.12
N HIS A 19 -18.70 -11.32 -7.96
CA HIS A 19 -19.19 -9.96 -7.76
C HIS A 19 -18.08 -8.90 -7.85
N ILE A 20 -16.88 -9.20 -7.34
CA ILE A 20 -15.75 -8.27 -7.37
C ILE A 20 -15.32 -7.94 -8.80
N THR A 21 -15.32 -8.95 -9.68
CA THR A 21 -14.82 -8.79 -11.05
C THR A 21 -15.91 -8.35 -12.02
N GLY A 22 -17.16 -8.78 -11.80
CA GLY A 22 -18.24 -8.69 -12.78
C GLY A 22 -17.95 -9.45 -14.07
N ASN A 23 -16.86 -10.22 -14.13
CA ASN A 23 -16.34 -10.86 -15.32
C ASN A 23 -15.76 -12.23 -14.96
N ARG A 24 -16.41 -13.28 -15.47
CA ARG A 24 -16.05 -14.67 -15.21
C ARG A 24 -14.59 -15.03 -15.54
N ASP A 25 -13.97 -14.37 -16.52
CA ASP A 25 -12.60 -14.68 -16.94
C ASP A 25 -11.57 -14.31 -15.86
N LEU A 26 -11.91 -13.37 -14.98
CA LEU A 26 -11.04 -12.88 -13.91
C LEU A 26 -11.25 -13.65 -12.59
N ILE A 27 -12.27 -14.50 -12.49
CA ILE A 27 -12.62 -15.21 -11.25
C ILE A 27 -11.44 -16.03 -10.74
N GLY A 28 -10.74 -16.77 -11.61
CA GLY A 28 -9.59 -17.57 -11.21
C GLY A 28 -8.46 -16.72 -10.61
N TYR A 29 -8.14 -15.59 -11.26
CA TYR A 29 -7.10 -14.67 -10.77
C TYR A 29 -7.46 -14.06 -9.41
N ILE A 30 -8.69 -13.57 -9.23
CA ILE A 30 -9.12 -12.99 -7.95
C ILE A 30 -9.24 -14.06 -6.87
N SER A 31 -9.68 -15.27 -7.21
CA SER A 31 -9.69 -16.41 -6.28
C SER A 31 -8.29 -16.71 -5.76
N GLN A 32 -7.28 -16.74 -6.64
CA GLN A 32 -5.89 -16.92 -6.22
C GLN A 32 -5.44 -15.79 -5.30
N LYS A 33 -5.80 -14.54 -5.61
CA LYS A 33 -5.50 -13.39 -4.74
C LYS A 33 -6.17 -13.48 -3.37
N ALA A 34 -7.38 -14.02 -3.28
CA ALA A 34 -8.06 -14.24 -2.01
C ALA A 34 -7.26 -15.24 -1.13
N PHE A 35 -6.81 -16.35 -1.69
CA PHE A 35 -5.99 -17.33 -0.96
C PHE A 35 -4.58 -16.82 -0.65
N ASP A 36 -3.97 -16.03 -1.54
CA ASP A 36 -2.67 -15.38 -1.29
C ASP A 36 -2.75 -14.42 -0.07
N LEU A 37 -3.94 -13.90 0.23
CA LEU A 37 -4.24 -13.02 1.37
C LEU A 37 -4.82 -13.78 2.58
N ASP A 38 -4.65 -15.12 2.63
CA ASP A 38 -5.09 -15.99 3.73
C ASP A 38 -6.60 -15.91 4.02
N MET A 39 -7.41 -15.78 2.96
CA MET A 39 -8.86 -16.00 3.07
C MET A 39 -9.17 -17.50 3.09
N GLN A 40 -10.21 -17.88 3.83
CA GLN A 40 -10.54 -19.29 4.12
C GLN A 40 -11.37 -19.95 3.02
N GLY A 41 -11.89 -19.18 2.06
CA GLY A 41 -12.66 -19.72 0.95
C GLY A 41 -13.03 -18.68 -0.10
N VAL A 42 -13.62 -19.18 -1.19
CA VAL A 42 -14.23 -18.38 -2.24
C VAL A 42 -15.65 -18.86 -2.51
N MET A 43 -16.53 -17.94 -2.88
CA MET A 43 -17.91 -18.22 -3.32
C MET A 43 -17.97 -17.98 -4.83
N ILE A 44 -18.16 -19.05 -5.61
CA ILE A 44 -18.23 -18.98 -7.07
C ILE A 44 -19.53 -19.64 -7.52
N GLU A 45 -20.31 -18.91 -8.31
CA GLU A 45 -21.53 -19.42 -8.91
C GLU A 45 -21.27 -20.11 -10.25
N SER A 46 -21.96 -21.23 -10.48
CA SER A 46 -21.88 -21.96 -11.75
C SER A 46 -23.25 -22.22 -12.36
N HIS A 47 -23.35 -22.10 -13.68
CA HIS A 47 -24.53 -22.45 -14.45
C HIS A 47 -24.13 -23.28 -15.67
N ILE A 48 -24.97 -24.23 -16.08
CA ILE A 48 -24.68 -25.13 -17.21
C ILE A 48 -24.43 -24.31 -18.49
N ASP A 49 -25.25 -23.28 -18.70
CA ASP A 49 -25.07 -22.27 -19.74
C ASP A 49 -25.25 -20.85 -19.16
N PRO A 50 -24.17 -20.19 -18.72
CA PRO A 50 -24.27 -18.89 -18.10
C PRO A 50 -24.87 -17.80 -18.99
N SER A 51 -24.94 -17.99 -20.32
CA SER A 51 -25.49 -16.98 -21.23
C SER A 51 -27.01 -16.80 -21.08
N VAL A 52 -27.71 -17.82 -20.58
CA VAL A 52 -29.16 -17.82 -20.35
C VAL A 52 -29.54 -17.66 -18.87
N ALA A 53 -28.55 -17.44 -17.99
CA ALA A 53 -28.81 -17.27 -16.57
C ALA A 53 -29.67 -16.03 -16.32
N TRP A 54 -30.68 -16.17 -15.46
CA TRP A 54 -31.62 -15.08 -15.14
C TRP A 54 -30.98 -13.99 -14.28
N THR A 55 -29.89 -14.32 -13.58
CA THR A 55 -29.13 -13.44 -12.71
C THR A 55 -27.64 -13.59 -13.01
N ASP A 56 -26.91 -12.47 -12.97
CA ASP A 56 -25.45 -12.40 -13.04
C ASP A 56 -24.77 -13.29 -14.08
N ALA A 57 -25.41 -13.41 -15.25
CA ALA A 57 -24.94 -14.21 -16.38
C ALA A 57 -23.43 -14.05 -16.64
N LYS A 58 -22.92 -12.82 -16.66
CA LYS A 58 -21.51 -12.52 -16.92
C LYS A 58 -20.54 -12.97 -15.83
N GLN A 59 -21.03 -13.21 -14.62
CA GLN A 59 -20.25 -13.54 -13.41
C GLN A 59 -20.28 -15.03 -13.06
N GLN A 60 -21.08 -15.82 -13.78
CA GLN A 60 -21.20 -17.27 -13.58
C GLN A 60 -20.29 -18.04 -14.54
N VAL A 61 -19.68 -19.11 -14.05
CA VAL A 61 -18.85 -20.03 -14.84
C VAL A 61 -19.62 -21.30 -15.20
N THR A 62 -19.15 -22.06 -16.20
CA THR A 62 -19.65 -23.42 -16.40
C THR A 62 -19.06 -24.36 -15.35
N PRO A 63 -19.69 -25.52 -15.07
CA PRO A 63 -19.11 -26.53 -14.20
C PRO A 63 -17.70 -26.98 -14.65
N ALA A 64 -17.47 -27.08 -15.96
CA ALA A 64 -16.15 -27.43 -16.50
C ALA A 64 -15.10 -26.35 -16.21
N ALA A 65 -15.43 -25.07 -16.44
CA ALA A 65 -14.55 -23.96 -16.13
C ALA A 65 -14.28 -23.83 -14.62
N LEU A 66 -15.27 -24.14 -13.77
CA LEU A 66 -15.06 -24.18 -12.31
C LEU A 66 -14.01 -25.23 -11.92
N VAL A 67 -14.04 -26.42 -12.53
CA VAL A 67 -13.02 -27.46 -12.30
C VAL A 67 -11.63 -26.97 -12.71
N GLU A 68 -11.51 -26.28 -13.84
CA GLU A 68 -10.24 -25.69 -14.27
C GLU A 68 -9.72 -24.65 -13.28
N ILE A 69 -10.59 -23.77 -12.79
CA ILE A 69 -10.24 -22.79 -11.76
C ILE A 69 -9.71 -23.51 -10.52
N ILE A 70 -10.46 -24.48 -9.98
CA ILE A 70 -10.08 -25.21 -8.75
C ILE A 70 -8.72 -25.88 -8.91
N ASN A 71 -8.47 -26.55 -10.04
CA ASN A 71 -7.21 -27.27 -10.28
C ASN A 71 -5.99 -26.33 -10.41
N ASN A 72 -6.22 -25.08 -10.83
CA ASN A 72 -5.16 -24.08 -10.99
C ASN A 72 -4.89 -23.27 -9.71
N LEU A 73 -5.71 -23.41 -8.67
CA LEU A 73 -5.51 -22.71 -7.41
C LEU A 73 -4.37 -23.34 -6.60
N THR A 74 -3.44 -22.49 -6.17
CA THR A 74 -2.35 -22.87 -5.27
C THR A 74 -2.72 -22.46 -3.85
N LEU A 75 -3.08 -23.44 -3.01
CA LEU A 75 -3.35 -23.23 -1.59
C LEU A 75 -2.04 -23.24 -0.79
N ARG A 76 -1.70 -22.11 -0.17
CA ARG A 76 -0.56 -21.99 0.73
C ARG A 76 -1.05 -22.12 2.16
N LYS A 77 -0.27 -22.80 3.01
CA LYS A 77 -0.56 -22.90 4.44
C LYS A 77 0.11 -21.72 5.16
N PRO A 78 -0.58 -21.00 6.06
CA PRO A 78 -0.01 -19.88 6.78
C PRO A 78 1.10 -20.32 7.76
N GLU A 79 1.05 -21.56 8.24
CA GLU A 79 2.03 -22.08 9.19
C GLU A 79 3.26 -22.71 8.52
N VAL A 80 4.42 -22.13 8.85
CA VAL A 80 5.73 -22.72 8.61
C VAL A 80 6.05 -23.68 9.76
N LYS A 81 5.91 -24.98 9.53
CA LYS A 81 6.20 -26.02 10.55
C LYS A 81 7.69 -26.30 10.77
N SER A 82 8.56 -25.76 9.92
CA SER A 82 10.01 -25.99 10.01
C SER A 82 10.70 -24.90 10.81
N ALA A 83 11.35 -25.28 11.92
CA ALA A 83 12.16 -24.38 12.72
C ALA A 83 13.20 -23.64 11.87
N ALA A 84 13.87 -24.34 10.96
CA ALA A 84 14.88 -23.74 10.07
C ALA A 84 14.33 -22.64 9.14
N VAL A 85 13.06 -22.76 8.71
CA VAL A 85 12.43 -21.74 7.88
C VAL A 85 12.02 -20.53 8.74
N ASN A 86 11.52 -20.77 9.96
CA ASN A 86 11.20 -19.70 10.90
C ASN A 86 12.46 -18.90 11.29
N ASP A 87 13.57 -19.59 11.57
CA ASP A 87 14.85 -18.95 11.89
C ASP A 87 15.34 -18.07 10.72
N LYS A 88 15.24 -18.58 9.49
CA LYS A 88 15.64 -17.82 8.30
C LYS A 88 14.75 -16.60 8.06
N LEU A 89 13.45 -16.72 8.28
CA LEU A 89 12.51 -15.60 8.18
C LEU A 89 12.79 -14.56 9.27
N ALA A 90 13.10 -14.98 10.49
CA ALA A 90 13.47 -14.09 11.57
C ALA A 90 14.75 -13.30 11.24
N GLU A 91 15.77 -13.97 10.69
CA GLU A 91 17.01 -13.31 10.24
C GLU A 91 16.76 -12.25 9.15
N LEU A 92 15.88 -12.55 8.18
CA LEU A 92 15.55 -11.61 7.11
C LEU A 92 14.72 -10.42 7.63
N ARG A 93 13.80 -10.66 8.58
CA ARG A 93 13.01 -9.59 9.22
C ARG A 93 13.90 -8.65 10.04
N ASP A 94 14.82 -9.19 10.84
CA ASP A 94 15.79 -8.38 11.59
C ASP A 94 16.65 -7.49 10.68
N LYS A 95 16.98 -7.96 9.47
CA LYS A 95 17.66 -7.13 8.46
C LYS A 95 16.78 -5.99 7.94
N ILE A 96 15.49 -6.23 7.75
CA ILE A 96 14.53 -5.18 7.35
C ILE A 96 14.36 -4.18 8.49
N ASP A 97 14.13 -4.66 9.72
CA ASP A 97 13.92 -3.80 10.89
C ASP A 97 15.08 -2.81 11.09
N LYS A 98 16.34 -3.28 10.94
CA LYS A 98 17.54 -2.42 10.99
C LYS A 98 17.57 -1.35 9.90
N ILE A 99 17.11 -1.67 8.69
CA ILE A 99 17.05 -0.70 7.60
C ILE A 99 15.93 0.31 7.86
N ASP A 100 14.78 -0.14 8.37
CA ASP A 100 13.65 0.71 8.67
C ASP A 100 13.95 1.70 9.80
N ASP A 101 14.69 1.28 10.83
CA ASP A 101 15.21 2.17 11.87
C ASP A 101 16.08 3.29 11.28
N LEU A 102 17.00 2.94 10.37
CA LEU A 102 17.86 3.92 9.70
C LEU A 102 17.05 4.84 8.78
N LEU A 103 16.03 4.32 8.11
CA LEU A 103 15.15 5.10 7.25
C LEU A 103 14.43 6.18 8.08
N ILE A 104 13.84 5.81 9.21
CA ILE A 104 13.14 6.74 10.10
C ILE A 104 14.12 7.77 10.69
N GLN A 105 15.32 7.36 11.10
CA GLN A 105 16.36 8.29 11.55
C GLN A 105 16.72 9.32 10.47
N LYS A 106 16.89 8.90 9.20
CA LYS A 106 17.20 9.81 8.09
C LYS A 106 16.05 10.73 7.73
N VAL A 107 14.81 10.27 7.84
CA VAL A 107 13.64 11.14 7.70
C VAL A 107 13.63 12.19 8.82
N ALA A 108 13.91 11.83 10.07
CA ALA A 108 13.98 12.76 11.19
C ALA A 108 15.08 13.82 11.00
N GLU A 109 16.30 13.40 10.64
CA GLU A 109 17.42 14.31 10.31
C GLU A 109 17.01 15.30 9.22
N ARG A 110 16.36 14.81 8.16
CA ARG A 110 15.85 15.65 7.06
C ARG A 110 14.84 16.68 7.55
N MET A 111 13.97 16.33 8.51
CA MET A 111 12.99 17.27 9.07
C MET A 111 13.64 18.37 9.91
N THR A 112 14.68 18.06 10.69
CA THR A 112 15.45 19.09 11.42
C THR A 112 16.05 20.12 10.45
N ILE A 113 16.55 19.68 9.29
CA ILE A 113 17.05 20.58 8.25
C ILE A 113 15.89 21.40 7.65
N ALA A 114 14.74 20.78 7.39
CA ALA A 114 13.56 21.49 6.89
C ALA A 114 13.10 22.61 7.87
N GLU A 115 13.17 22.36 9.17
CA GLU A 115 12.88 23.35 10.22
C GLU A 115 13.89 24.53 10.19
N GLN A 116 15.18 24.24 10.02
CA GLN A 116 16.21 25.27 9.84
C GLN A 116 15.95 26.13 8.59
N ILE A 117 15.54 25.51 7.47
CA ILE A 117 15.12 26.21 6.25
C ILE A 117 13.91 27.10 6.55
N GLY A 118 12.92 26.60 7.28
CA GLY A 118 11.74 27.37 7.69
C GLY A 118 12.09 28.61 8.50
N LYS A 119 12.99 28.47 9.49
CA LYS A 119 13.51 29.59 10.28
C LYS A 119 14.24 30.61 9.42
N TYR A 120 15.13 30.14 8.55
CA TYR A 120 15.86 31.03 7.63
C TYR A 120 14.91 31.80 6.70
N LYS A 121 13.90 31.13 6.16
CA LYS A 121 12.86 31.77 5.33
C LYS A 121 12.08 32.81 6.13
N LYS A 122 11.69 32.52 7.38
CA LYS A 122 11.03 33.46 8.29
C LYS A 122 11.87 34.72 8.50
N ASP A 123 13.13 34.54 8.86
CA ASP A 123 14.06 35.64 9.15
C ASP A 123 14.30 36.54 7.92
N ASN A 124 14.12 36.00 6.71
CA ASN A 124 14.32 36.70 5.44
C ASN A 124 13.01 37.04 4.70
N ASN A 125 11.84 36.86 5.32
CA ASN A 125 10.52 37.11 4.71
C ASN A 125 10.28 36.36 3.38
N ILE A 126 10.79 35.13 3.24
CA ILE A 126 10.62 34.27 2.07
C ILE A 126 9.43 33.32 2.29
N THR A 127 8.65 33.06 1.24
CA THR A 127 7.52 32.12 1.29
C THR A 127 7.96 30.65 1.40
N ILE A 128 7.11 29.81 1.98
CA ILE A 128 7.40 28.37 2.16
C ILE A 128 7.47 27.64 0.82
N LEU A 129 6.47 27.89 -0.03
CA LEU A 129 6.27 27.11 -1.25
C LEU A 129 7.22 27.56 -2.36
N GLN A 130 8.01 26.61 -2.87
CA GLN A 130 8.92 26.80 -4.00
C GLN A 130 8.73 25.66 -5.00
N VAL A 131 7.79 25.85 -5.93
CA VAL A 131 7.35 24.80 -6.88
C VAL A 131 8.50 24.28 -7.74
N ASN A 132 9.32 25.16 -8.31
CA ASN A 132 10.45 24.75 -9.16
C ASN A 132 11.43 23.82 -8.43
N ARG A 133 11.68 24.08 -7.14
CA ARG A 133 12.57 23.26 -6.33
C ARG A 133 11.98 21.87 -6.09
N TRP A 134 10.67 21.78 -5.92
CA TRP A 134 9.97 20.53 -5.76
C TRP A 134 10.07 19.68 -7.05
N GLU A 135 9.80 20.27 -8.21
CA GLU A 135 9.90 19.57 -9.50
C GLU A 135 11.31 19.01 -9.76
N GLU A 136 12.36 19.78 -9.45
CA GLU A 136 13.75 19.32 -9.53
C GLU A 136 14.03 18.12 -8.63
N ILE A 137 13.58 18.18 -7.37
CA ILE A 137 13.78 17.12 -6.38
C ILE A 137 13.04 15.86 -6.80
N LEU A 138 11.79 16.01 -7.25
CA LEU A 138 10.95 14.90 -7.68
C LEU A 138 11.60 14.17 -8.87
N LYS A 139 11.95 14.90 -9.92
CA LYS A 139 12.61 14.32 -11.10
C LYS A 139 13.90 13.58 -10.72
N LYS A 140 14.79 14.23 -9.98
CA LYS A 140 16.07 13.64 -9.56
C LYS A 140 15.88 12.36 -8.74
N THR A 141 14.92 12.38 -7.80
CA THR A 141 14.73 11.26 -6.87
C THR A 141 14.04 10.09 -7.55
N THR A 142 13.07 10.36 -8.43
CA THR A 142 12.40 9.33 -9.23
C THR A 142 13.37 8.65 -10.20
N ASP A 143 14.25 9.41 -10.87
CA ASP A 143 15.30 8.85 -11.74
C ASP A 143 16.27 7.95 -10.95
N TYR A 144 16.65 8.40 -9.75
CA TYR A 144 17.51 7.62 -8.85
C TYR A 144 16.81 6.35 -8.33
N GLY A 145 15.54 6.45 -7.93
CA GLY A 145 14.72 5.31 -7.51
C GLY A 145 14.60 4.27 -8.61
N LYS A 146 14.38 4.71 -9.86
CA LYS A 146 14.36 3.84 -11.04
C LYS A 146 15.68 3.10 -11.23
N ALA A 147 16.82 3.77 -11.06
CA ALA A 147 18.15 3.13 -11.14
C ALA A 147 18.34 2.06 -10.05
N LEU A 148 17.69 2.22 -8.89
CA LEU A 148 17.66 1.26 -7.79
C LEU A 148 16.54 0.21 -7.89
N LYS A 149 15.84 0.13 -9.03
CA LYS A 149 14.73 -0.80 -9.31
C LYS A 149 13.48 -0.58 -8.44
N LEU A 150 13.26 0.65 -7.97
CA LEU A 150 11.99 1.07 -7.37
C LEU A 150 11.05 1.56 -8.46
N SER A 151 9.73 1.37 -8.26
CA SER A 151 8.76 1.91 -9.20
C SER A 151 8.71 3.45 -9.09
N PRO A 152 8.54 4.16 -10.22
CA PRO A 152 8.41 5.61 -10.21
C PRO A 152 7.25 6.07 -9.32
N GLU A 153 6.11 5.39 -9.40
CA GLU A 153 4.88 5.75 -8.69
C GLU A 153 5.04 5.61 -7.17
N PHE A 154 5.79 4.60 -6.72
CA PHE A 154 6.09 4.43 -5.30
C PHE A 154 7.03 5.54 -4.80
N THR A 155 8.08 5.84 -5.57
CA THR A 155 9.09 6.83 -5.20
C THR A 155 8.50 8.23 -5.11
N GLU A 156 7.63 8.58 -6.07
CA GLU A 156 6.88 9.84 -6.08
C GLU A 156 6.00 9.99 -4.84
N LYS A 157 5.12 9.01 -4.57
CA LYS A 157 4.23 9.05 -3.41
C LYS A 157 4.97 9.13 -2.09
N LEU A 158 6.06 8.38 -1.94
CA LEU A 158 6.88 8.43 -0.73
C LEU A 158 7.45 9.85 -0.53
N LEU A 159 7.97 10.45 -1.60
CA LEU A 159 8.58 11.77 -1.54
C LEU A 159 7.55 12.87 -1.29
N GLU A 160 6.34 12.75 -1.85
CA GLU A 160 5.21 13.65 -1.59
C GLU A 160 4.84 13.66 -0.10
N LEU A 161 4.72 12.49 0.53
CA LEU A 161 4.42 12.37 1.97
C LEU A 161 5.51 13.05 2.82
N VAL A 162 6.78 12.78 2.51
CA VAL A 162 7.92 13.38 3.19
C VAL A 162 7.94 14.91 2.98
N HIS A 163 7.61 15.38 1.77
CA HIS A 163 7.57 16.81 1.45
C HIS A 163 6.42 17.53 2.17
N ALA A 164 5.23 16.94 2.20
CA ALA A 164 4.06 17.47 2.91
C ALA A 164 4.36 17.68 4.40
N GLU A 165 4.98 16.69 5.06
CA GLU A 165 5.40 16.82 6.47
C GLU A 165 6.44 17.94 6.65
N SER A 166 7.35 18.11 5.68
CA SER A 166 8.35 19.19 5.72
C SER A 166 7.72 20.58 5.62
N ILE A 167 6.70 20.73 4.76
CA ILE A 167 5.95 21.98 4.61
C ILE A 167 5.18 22.27 5.91
N ARG A 168 4.50 21.26 6.47
CA ARG A 168 3.77 21.39 7.73
C ARG A 168 4.66 21.91 8.86
N ARG A 169 5.85 21.33 9.04
CA ARG A 169 6.83 21.77 10.05
C ARG A 169 7.35 23.19 9.81
N GLN A 170 7.63 23.55 8.56
CA GLN A 170 8.03 24.93 8.21
C GLN A 170 6.90 25.93 8.49
N GLY A 171 5.65 25.56 8.19
CA GLY A 171 4.45 26.35 8.49
C GLY A 171 4.30 26.64 9.98
N LEU A 172 4.51 25.63 10.83
CA LEU A 172 4.49 25.82 12.29
C LEU A 172 5.52 26.85 12.77
N ILE A 173 6.71 26.90 12.17
CA ILE A 173 7.77 27.86 12.55
C ILE A 173 7.43 29.28 12.10
N LEU A 174 6.96 29.43 10.88
CA LEU A 174 6.56 30.73 10.34
C LEU A 174 5.39 31.33 11.11
N ASN A 175 4.41 30.50 11.45
CA ASN A 175 3.18 30.91 12.12
C ASN A 175 3.28 30.88 13.65
N ALA A 176 4.39 30.41 14.23
CA ALA A 176 4.63 30.45 15.67
C ALA A 176 4.53 31.90 16.19
N GLY A 177 3.53 32.14 17.04
CA GLY A 177 3.17 33.45 17.60
C GLY A 177 1.92 34.10 16.98
N GLN A 178 1.27 33.46 16.00
CA GLN A 178 -0.01 33.89 15.44
C GLN A 178 -1.10 32.89 15.87
N ASP A 179 -2.22 33.38 16.41
CA ASP A 179 -3.40 32.55 16.67
C ASP A 179 -3.95 32.03 15.33
N GLN A 180 -3.77 30.73 15.08
CA GLN A 180 -4.31 30.08 13.89
C GLN A 180 -5.30 28.97 14.27
N PRO A 181 -6.42 28.83 13.53
CA PRO A 181 -7.30 27.68 13.67
C PRO A 181 -6.52 26.40 13.34
N LYS A 182 -6.74 25.33 14.12
CA LYS A 182 -6.10 24.03 13.90
C LYS A 182 -6.49 23.50 12.51
N GLU A 183 -5.54 23.46 11.58
CA GLU A 183 -5.70 22.71 10.34
C GLU A 183 -5.71 21.22 10.65
N ASN A 184 -6.90 20.61 10.63
CA ASN A 184 -7.05 19.17 10.56
C ASN A 184 -6.68 18.73 9.14
N LEU A 185 -5.42 18.37 8.93
CA LEU A 185 -4.99 17.69 7.71
C LEU A 185 -5.53 16.25 7.73
N THR A 186 -6.81 16.08 7.40
CA THR A 186 -7.35 14.77 6.99
C THR A 186 -7.03 14.57 5.52
N HIS A 187 -5.88 13.97 5.23
CA HIS A 187 -5.70 13.23 3.98
C HIS A 187 -5.78 11.74 4.32
N ALA A 188 -6.98 11.19 4.08
CA ALA A 188 -7.25 9.76 3.97
C ALA A 188 -6.83 9.25 2.59
#